data_AF-A0A6P0Q5E1-F1
#
_entry.id   AF-A0A6P0Q5E1-F1
#
_cell.length_a   1.000
_cell.length_b   1.000
_cell.length_c   1.000
_cell.angle_alpha   90.00
_cell.angle_beta   90.00
_cell.angle_gamma   90.00
#
_symmetry.space_group_name_H-M   'P 1'
#
loop_
_entity.id
_entity.type
_entity.pdbx_description
1 polymer ?
#
loop_
_entity_poly.entity_id
_entity_poly.type
_entity_poly.pdbx_seq_one_letter_code
_entity_poly.pdbx_strand_id
1 'polypeptide(L)'
;CDMLQGVSKPYSNSVATIKVSVNNQDILEVAEGNGPVSALDAALRKALVKFYPEIADFHLTDYKVRILDGAAGTSAKTRVLVESSNGEQRWTTVGVSSNILEASYEAVVEGIEYGLLLESSAKTPLSHSPAMKER
;
A
#
# COMPACT_ATOMS: atom_id res chain seq x y z
N CYS A 1 29.19 4.92 -4.81
CA CYS A 1 29.76 5.85 -5.82
C CYS A 1 29.15 5.50 -7.16
N ASP A 2 28.05 6.15 -7.51
CA ASP A 2 27.52 6.10 -8.88
C ASP A 2 28.32 7.07 -9.73
N MET A 3 29.31 6.52 -10.43
CA MET A 3 29.92 7.15 -11.59
C MET A 3 29.33 6.43 -12.79
N LEU A 4 28.72 7.18 -13.70
CA LEU A 4 28.14 6.77 -14.99
C LEU A 4 26.60 6.59 -15.04
N GLN A 5 25.84 7.69 -14.92
CA GLN A 5 24.64 7.87 -15.75
C GLN A 5 24.51 9.33 -16.19
N GLY A 6 25.06 9.62 -17.38
CA GLY A 6 24.78 10.84 -18.10
C GLY A 6 23.48 10.71 -18.88
N VAL A 7 22.34 11.06 -18.28
CA VAL A 7 21.18 11.73 -18.90
C VAL A 7 20.39 12.38 -17.76
N SER A 8 20.03 13.65 -17.93
CA SER A 8 19.25 14.48 -17.00
C SER A 8 17.90 13.85 -16.60
N LYS A 9 17.87 13.08 -15.52
CA LYS A 9 16.65 12.84 -14.73
C LYS A 9 16.91 13.40 -13.33
N PRO A 10 16.07 14.29 -12.79
CA PRO A 10 16.16 14.65 -11.38
C PRO A 10 15.68 13.42 -10.58
N TYR A 11 16.58 12.49 -10.29
CA TYR A 11 16.28 11.33 -9.48
C TYR A 11 16.15 11.80 -8.03
N SER A 12 14.92 11.97 -7.56
CA SER A 12 14.64 11.98 -6.11
C SER A 12 14.75 10.53 -5.63
N ASN A 13 15.98 10.08 -5.36
CA ASN A 13 16.23 8.78 -4.76
C ASN A 13 15.87 8.88 -3.28
N SER A 14 14.79 8.21 -2.89
CA SER A 14 14.38 8.07 -1.50
C SER A 14 14.58 6.63 -1.06
N VAL A 15 14.93 6.45 0.21
CA VAL A 15 15.08 5.14 0.84
C VAL A 15 14.08 5.06 1.99
N ALA A 16 13.41 3.92 2.11
CA ALA A 16 12.56 3.63 3.25
C ALA A 16 12.99 2.32 3.91
N THR A 17 12.94 2.31 5.24
CA THR A 17 13.19 1.12 6.06
C THR A 17 11.92 0.83 6.85
N ILE A 18 11.47 -0.42 6.78
CA ILE A 18 10.23 -0.86 7.41
C ILE A 18 10.53 -2.04 8.32
N LYS A 19 10.05 -1.93 9.57
CA LYS A 19 10.01 -3.04 10.51
C LYS A 19 8.56 -3.46 10.71
N VAL A 20 8.23 -4.71 10.38
CA VAL A 20 6.90 -5.30 10.59
C VAL A 20 7.01 -6.58 11.42
N SER A 21 5.93 -6.95 12.08
CA SER A 21 5.81 -8.24 12.78
C SER A 21 4.67 -9.03 12.14
N VAL A 22 4.98 -10.21 11.59
CA VAL A 22 4.00 -11.10 10.96
C VAL A 22 4.14 -12.48 11.58
N ASN A 23 3.06 -13.06 12.12
CA ASN A 23 3.07 -14.36 12.80
C ASN A 23 4.18 -14.49 13.86
N ASN A 24 4.34 -13.47 14.71
CA ASN A 24 5.39 -13.38 15.74
C ASN A 24 6.84 -13.36 15.18
N GLN A 25 7.03 -13.08 13.89
CA GLN A 25 8.33 -12.90 13.27
C GLN A 25 8.54 -11.42 12.93
N ASP A 26 9.58 -10.83 13.53
CA ASP A 26 10.01 -9.47 13.22
C ASP A 26 10.87 -9.45 11.95
N ILE A 27 10.52 -8.57 11.03
CA ILE A 27 11.16 -8.45 9.72
C ILE A 27 11.55 -7.00 9.51
N LEU A 28 12.79 -6.80 9.08
CA LEU A 28 13.31 -5.50 8.69
C LEU A 28 13.66 -5.54 7.20
N GLU A 29 12.99 -4.72 6.40
CA GLU A 29 13.27 -4.59 4.98
C GLU A 29 13.56 -3.14 4.61
N VAL A 30 14.33 -2.99 3.53
CA VAL A 30 14.71 -1.69 2.95
C VAL A 30 14.47 -1.73 1.45
N ALA A 31 13.98 -0.61 0.92
CA ALA A 31 13.80 -0.38 -0.51
C ALA A 31 14.08 1.08 -0.88
N GLU A 32 14.48 1.27 -2.14
CA GLU A 32 14.63 2.57 -2.77
C GLU A 32 13.43 2.84 -3.70
N GLY A 33 13.12 4.11 -3.94
CA GLY A 33 12.03 4.50 -4.82
C GLY A 33 12.12 5.95 -5.28
N ASN A 34 11.28 6.29 -6.26
CA ASN A 34 11.19 7.64 -6.84
C ASN A 34 10.38 8.57 -5.93
N GLY A 35 10.87 8.78 -4.70
CA GLY A 35 10.21 9.53 -3.64
C GLY A 35 9.85 8.67 -2.43
N PRO A 36 9.53 9.29 -1.28
CA PRO A 36 9.38 8.60 0.00
C PRO A 36 8.22 7.59 0.00
N VAL A 37 7.09 7.93 -0.63
CA VAL A 37 5.92 7.04 -0.71
C VAL A 37 6.21 5.82 -1.60
N SER A 38 6.94 6.01 -2.70
CA SER A 38 7.36 4.91 -3.57
C SER A 38 8.32 3.97 -2.87
N ALA A 39 9.30 4.50 -2.12
CA ALA A 39 10.22 3.67 -1.34
C ALA A 39 9.49 2.92 -0.21
N LEU A 40 8.53 3.58 0.45
CA LEU A 40 7.70 2.99 1.50
C LEU A 40 6.87 1.80 1.00
N ASP A 41 6.13 2.00 -0.10
CA ASP A 41 5.33 0.95 -0.73
C ASP A 41 6.20 -0.25 -1.11
N ALA A 42 7.35 -0.01 -1.74
CA ALA A 42 8.29 -1.06 -2.11
C ALA A 42 8.83 -1.82 -0.88
N ALA A 43 9.17 -1.13 0.20
CA ALA A 43 9.68 -1.75 1.42
C ALA A 43 8.60 -2.59 2.13
N LEU A 44 7.37 -2.10 2.20
CA LEU A 44 6.21 -2.83 2.74
C LEU A 44 5.94 -4.12 1.93
N ARG A 45 5.85 -4.01 0.61
CA ARG A 45 5.64 -5.16 -0.27
C ARG A 45 6.74 -6.19 -0.12
N LYS A 46 8.01 -5.76 -0.10
CA LYS A 46 9.16 -6.64 0.10
C LYS A 46 9.10 -7.40 1.43
N ALA A 47 8.62 -6.77 2.49
CA ALA A 47 8.45 -7.39 3.80
C ALA A 47 7.29 -8.41 3.82
N LEU A 48 6.17 -8.08 3.18
CA LEU A 48 4.92 -8.82 3.30
C LEU A 48 4.73 -9.94 2.26
N VAL A 49 5.32 -9.82 1.07
CA VAL A 49 5.10 -10.76 -0.05
C VAL A 49 5.48 -12.21 0.28
N LYS A 50 6.42 -12.41 1.22
CA LYS A 50 6.81 -13.74 1.70
C LYS A 50 5.68 -14.46 2.46
N PHE A 51 4.74 -13.71 3.03
CA PHE A 51 3.63 -14.21 3.84
C PHE A 51 2.30 -14.16 3.09
N TYR A 52 2.16 -13.15 2.22
CA TYR A 52 0.97 -12.92 1.40
C TYR A 52 1.40 -12.73 -0.07
N PRO A 53 1.60 -13.83 -0.82
CA PRO A 53 2.06 -13.78 -2.20
C PRO A 53 1.18 -12.93 -3.13
N GLU A 54 -0.11 -12.80 -2.82
CA GLU A 54 -1.09 -11.99 -3.56
C GLU A 54 -0.68 -10.52 -3.67
N ILE A 55 0.10 -10.00 -2.71
CA ILE A 55 0.62 -8.62 -2.74
C ILE A 55 1.50 -8.37 -3.96
N ALA A 56 2.10 -9.41 -4.56
CA ALA A 56 2.94 -9.28 -5.75
C ALA A 56 2.18 -8.68 -6.95
N ASP A 57 0.87 -8.91 -7.03
CA ASP A 57 0.01 -8.43 -8.12
C ASP A 57 -0.58 -7.03 -7.83
N PHE A 58 -0.52 -6.60 -6.57
CA PHE A 58 -1.05 -5.30 -6.19
C PHE A 58 -0.13 -4.18 -6.71
N HIS A 59 -0.68 -3.02 -7.06
CA HIS A 59 0.10 -1.82 -7.37
C HIS A 59 -0.73 -0.56 -7.14
N LEU A 60 -0.06 0.55 -6.80
CA LEU A 60 -0.70 1.86 -6.69
C LEU A 60 -0.96 2.41 -8.10
N THR A 61 -2.21 2.77 -8.38
CA THR A 61 -2.64 3.31 -9.68
C THR A 61 -2.84 4.82 -9.66
N ASP A 62 -3.12 5.41 -8.49
CA ASP A 62 -3.29 6.86 -8.33
C ASP A 62 -2.94 7.32 -6.90
N TYR A 63 -2.43 8.54 -6.78
CA TYR A 63 -2.03 9.14 -5.50
C TYR A 63 -2.40 10.62 -5.49
N LYS A 64 -3.31 11.01 -4.59
CA LYS A 64 -3.84 12.38 -4.52
C LYS A 64 -3.78 12.93 -3.11
N VAL A 65 -3.21 14.12 -2.98
CA VAL A 65 -3.13 14.85 -1.72
C VAL A 65 -4.09 16.05 -1.74
N ARG A 66 -4.78 16.26 -0.62
CA ARG A 66 -5.68 17.40 -0.40
C ARG A 66 -5.46 17.97 1.00
N ILE A 67 -5.27 19.28 1.09
CA ILE A 67 -5.24 19.99 2.38
C ILE A 67 -6.70 20.27 2.78
N LEU A 68 -7.11 19.81 3.98
CA LEU A 68 -8.49 19.95 4.45
C LEU A 68 -8.77 21.32 5.07
N ASP A 69 -7.81 21.86 5.81
CA ASP A 69 -7.91 23.18 6.43
C ASP A 69 -6.67 24.02 6.09
N GLY A 70 -6.69 24.65 4.92
CA GLY A 70 -5.57 25.46 4.44
C GLY A 70 -5.30 26.70 5.31
N ALA A 71 -6.27 27.15 6.11
CA ALA A 71 -6.12 28.33 6.96
C ALA A 71 -5.24 28.05 8.19
N ALA A 72 -5.10 26.78 8.59
CA ALA A 72 -4.27 26.35 9.71
C ALA A 72 -2.75 26.32 9.41
N GLY A 73 -2.33 26.65 8.18
CA GLY A 73 -0.92 26.70 7.79
C GLY A 73 -0.22 25.35 7.99
N THR A 74 0.89 25.32 8.73
CA THR A 74 1.66 24.09 8.99
C THR A 74 0.91 23.08 9.87
N SER A 75 -0.17 23.49 10.53
CA SER A 75 -1.02 22.62 11.34
C SER A 75 -2.19 22.02 10.54
N ALA A 76 -2.27 22.32 9.25
CA ALA A 76 -3.34 21.83 8.38
C ALA A 76 -3.35 20.31 8.31
N LYS A 77 -4.55 19.73 8.43
CA LYS A 77 -4.73 18.30 8.16
C LYS A 77 -4.64 18.04 6.68
N THR A 78 -3.86 17.03 6.33
CA THR A 78 -3.69 16.53 4.98
C THR A 78 -4.47 15.24 4.83
N ARG A 79 -5.28 15.14 3.78
CA ARG A 79 -5.92 13.91 3.32
C ARG A 79 -5.16 13.36 2.13
N VAL A 80 -4.75 12.10 2.22
CA VAL A 80 -4.12 11.36 1.13
C VAL A 80 -5.09 10.29 0.67
N LEU A 81 -5.39 10.26 -0.62
CA LEU A 81 -6.15 9.20 -1.27
C LEU A 81 -5.18 8.37 -2.09
N VAL A 82 -5.21 7.05 -1.90
CA VAL A 82 -4.42 6.08 -2.65
C VAL A 82 -5.38 5.15 -3.37
N GLU A 83 -5.28 5.07 -4.70
CA GLU A 83 -5.94 4.03 -5.48
C GLU A 83 -4.95 2.88 -5.68
N SER A 84 -5.42 1.65 -5.44
CA SER A 84 -4.68 0.42 -5.65
C SER A 84 -5.47 -0.53 -6.55
N SER A 85 -4.75 -1.44 -7.21
CA SER A 85 -5.33 -2.48 -8.06
C SER A 85 -4.54 -3.77 -7.97
N ASN A 86 -5.22 -4.91 -8.12
CA ASN A 86 -4.65 -6.24 -8.33
C ASN A 86 -4.68 -6.66 -9.83
N GLY A 87 -5.00 -5.73 -10.74
CA GLY A 87 -5.20 -6.01 -12.17
C GLY A 87 -6.64 -6.39 -12.56
N GLU A 88 -7.46 -6.84 -11.62
CA GLU A 88 -8.87 -7.20 -11.86
C GLU A 88 -9.84 -6.18 -11.25
N GLN A 89 -9.57 -5.78 -10.01
CA GLN A 89 -10.35 -4.85 -9.22
C GLN A 89 -9.50 -3.62 -8.87
N ARG A 90 -10.18 -2.52 -8.56
CA ARG A 90 -9.58 -1.29 -8.06
C ARG A 90 -10.28 -0.87 -6.78
N TRP A 91 -9.52 -0.34 -5.85
CA TRP A 91 -10.03 0.18 -4.59
C TRP A 91 -9.28 1.44 -4.18
N THR A 92 -9.90 2.23 -3.30
CA THR A 92 -9.32 3.48 -2.82
C THR A 92 -9.36 3.50 -1.30
N THR A 93 -8.26 3.90 -0.70
CA THR A 93 -8.10 4.08 0.74
C THR A 93 -7.67 5.51 1.05
N VAL A 94 -7.87 5.93 2.31
CA VAL A 94 -7.71 7.33 2.70
C VAL A 94 -7.01 7.43 4.05
N GLY A 95 -5.86 8.09 4.08
CA GLY A 95 -5.19 8.48 5.32
C GLY A 95 -5.37 9.97 5.60
N VAL A 96 -5.46 10.35 6.87
CA VAL A 96 -5.68 11.75 7.28
C VAL A 96 -4.83 12.10 8.48
N SER A 97 -3.81 12.93 8.27
CA SER A 97 -2.89 13.35 9.32
C SER A 97 -2.38 14.77 9.08
N SER A 98 -1.88 15.44 10.11
CA SER A 98 -1.10 16.66 9.96
C SER A 98 0.29 16.39 9.36
N ASN A 99 0.75 15.14 9.40
CA ASN A 99 1.98 14.70 8.72
C ASN A 99 1.63 13.98 7.42
N ILE A 100 2.12 14.50 6.29
CA ILE A 100 1.88 13.91 4.97
C ILE A 100 2.44 12.49 4.83
N LEU A 101 3.56 12.18 5.49
CA LEU A 101 4.15 10.84 5.45
C LEU A 101 3.29 9.85 6.23
N GLU A 102 2.76 10.26 7.38
CA GLU A 102 1.84 9.44 8.18
C GLU A 102 0.55 9.16 7.41
N ALA A 103 -0.09 10.20 6.86
CA ALA A 103 -1.30 10.05 6.05
C ALA A 103 -1.06 9.15 4.83
N SER A 104 0.13 9.22 4.23
CA SER A 104 0.50 8.33 3.12
C SER A 104 0.70 6.89 3.59
N TYR A 105 1.36 6.69 4.72
CA TYR A 105 1.57 5.37 5.32
C TYR A 105 0.25 4.69 5.65
N GLU A 106 -0.65 5.37 6.35
CA GLU A 106 -1.99 4.87 6.68
C GLU A 106 -2.74 4.44 5.41
N ALA A 107 -2.81 5.32 4.40
CA ALA A 107 -3.52 5.03 3.16
C ALA A 107 -2.92 3.82 2.41
N VAL A 108 -1.59 3.71 2.34
CA VAL A 108 -0.92 2.59 1.65
C VAL A 108 -1.11 1.27 2.40
N VAL A 109 -0.95 1.26 3.72
CA VAL A 109 -1.15 0.05 4.54
C VAL A 109 -2.59 -0.42 4.46
N GLU A 110 -3.57 0.46 4.65
CA GLU A 110 -4.98 0.13 4.47
C GLU A 110 -5.26 -0.39 3.06
N GLY A 111 -4.59 0.17 2.04
CA GLY A 111 -4.70 -0.28 0.66
C GLY A 111 -4.26 -1.73 0.48
N ILE A 112 -3.14 -2.13 1.09
CA ILE A 112 -2.66 -3.51 1.06
C ILE A 112 -3.61 -4.43 1.84
N GLU A 113 -4.01 -4.04 3.06
CA GLU A 113 -4.92 -4.82 3.90
C GLU A 113 -6.27 -5.06 3.22
N TYR A 114 -6.87 -4.01 2.65
CA TYR A 114 -8.14 -4.13 1.95
C TYR A 114 -8.03 -5.01 0.70
N GLY A 115 -6.93 -4.90 -0.06
CA GLY A 115 -6.66 -5.79 -1.18
C GLY A 115 -6.63 -7.26 -0.76
N LEU A 116 -5.97 -7.58 0.36
CA LEU A 116 -5.93 -8.94 0.89
C LEU A 116 -7.31 -9.46 1.33
N LEU A 117 -8.16 -8.59 1.88
CA LEU A 117 -9.54 -8.93 2.22
C LEU A 117 -10.38 -9.26 0.97
N LEU A 118 -10.18 -8.52 -0.13
CA LEU A 118 -10.83 -8.81 -1.41
C LEU A 118 -10.40 -10.19 -1.97
N GLU A 119 -9.11 -10.49 -1.95
CA GLU A 119 -8.55 -11.79 -2.38
C GLU A 119 -9.11 -12.96 -1.57
N SER A 120 -9.18 -12.80 -0.24
CA SER A 120 -9.74 -13.80 0.67
C SER A 120 -11.22 -14.06 0.37
N SER A 121 -11.98 -13.01 0.07
CA SER A 121 -13.42 -13.09 -0.24
C SER A 121 -13.67 -13.79 -1.59
N ALA A 122 -12.80 -13.58 -2.58
CA ALA A 122 -12.89 -14.24 -3.89
C ALA A 122 -12.61 -15.75 -3.83
N LYS A 123 -11.80 -16.21 -2.87
CA LYS A 123 -11.40 -17.62 -2.69
C LYS A 123 -12.44 -18.51 -1.98
N THR A 124 -13.61 -17.98 -1.60
CA THR A 124 -14.70 -18.79 -1.03
C THR A 124 -15.69 -19.22 -2.11
N PRO A 125 -15.64 -20.47 -2.64
CA PRO A 125 -16.72 -20.99 -3.46
C PRO A 125 -17.94 -21.26 -2.57
N LEU A 126 -19.11 -20.75 -2.99
CA LEU A 126 -20.43 -21.10 -2.47
C LEU A 126 -20.63 -22.63 -2.50
N SER A 127 -20.40 -23.32 -1.38
CA SER A 127 -20.86 -24.70 -1.21
C SER A 127 -22.34 -24.70 -0.84
N HIS A 128 -23.22 -24.45 -1.82
CA HIS A 128 -24.64 -24.77 -1.68
C HIS A 128 -24.92 -26.16 -2.26
N SER A 129 -25.17 -27.10 -1.35
CA SER A 129 -26.31 -28.05 -1.32
C SER A 129 -25.90 -29.46 -0.87
N PRO A 130 -26.73 -30.14 -0.08
CA PRO A 130 -27.44 -31.27 -0.68
C PRO A 130 -28.93 -31.34 -0.34
N ALA A 131 -29.70 -31.53 -1.42
CA ALA A 131 -30.86 -32.42 -1.57
C ALA A 131 -31.61 -32.86 -0.29
N MET A 132 -32.79 -32.26 -0.08
CA MET A 132 -33.86 -32.88 0.69
C MET A 132 -34.46 -34.02 -0.15
N LYS A 133 -34.25 -35.27 0.28
CA LYS A 133 -34.92 -36.45 -0.27
C LYS A 133 -36.10 -36.74 0.66
N GLU A 134 -37.28 -36.25 0.29
CA GLU A 134 -38.52 -36.55 1.01
C GLU A 134 -38.88 -38.03 0.84
N ARG A 135 -39.32 -38.64 1.95
CA ARG A 135 -39.99 -39.94 2.03
C ARG A 135 -41.48 -39.71 2.16
#